data_AF-A0A5C6XNV4-F1
#
_entry.id   AF-A0A5C6XNV4-F1
#
_cell.length_a   1.000
_cell.length_b   1.000
_cell.length_c   1.000
_cell.angle_alpha   90.00
_cell.angle_beta   90.00
_cell.angle_gamma   90.00
#
_symmetry.space_group_name_H-M   'P 1'
#
loop_
_entity.id
_entity.type
_entity.pdbx_description
1 polymer ?
#
loop_
_entity_poly.entity_id
_entity_poly.type
_entity_poly.pdbx_seq_one_letter_code
_entity_poly.pdbx_strand_id
1 'polypeptide(L)'
;MPEGQIDIFEFRGYIEDDKHTGNVVAHLMALDGFFEFKDGRPKFRHLPGSWVRSYRTAIYNIGKTESWKTFFDGCLATFQREGLQDKAFSADSTPQNGSESTSSDRVQAHTLLQSVPTHPDHPLYEDGDAERFIDEISDVIVEPPEPESNEPTVTPMAAALLAQLMAEPAERPLSLQFEVSGYMALLRDEHKDSPSIEMGVATAIANGLITLLKESQLSSDFDSEDYRHLQAAVRYFTVSEDANSDYEAGGFDDDAAVFNKVARRLGREDLTVSPSKLTTK
;
A
#
# COMPACT_ATOMS: atom_id res chain seq x y z
N MET A 1 -11.35 -6.78 -3.13
CA MET A 1 -11.29 -5.68 -4.12
C MET A 1 -11.61 -4.40 -3.38
N PRO A 2 -11.09 -3.23 -3.79
CA PRO A 2 -11.55 -1.97 -3.24
C PRO A 2 -13.08 -1.92 -3.32
N GLU A 3 -13.73 -1.51 -2.24
CA GLU A 3 -15.12 -1.08 -2.33
C GLU A 3 -15.12 0.30 -2.99
N GLY A 4 -15.98 0.50 -3.98
CA GLY A 4 -16.04 1.73 -4.76
C GLY A 4 -15.88 1.52 -6.27
N GLN A 5 -16.20 2.57 -7.03
CA GLN A 5 -16.02 2.60 -8.46
C GLN A 5 -14.56 2.93 -8.79
N ILE A 6 -13.90 2.04 -9.52
CA ILE A 6 -12.52 2.26 -10.00
C ILE A 6 -12.56 2.55 -11.49
N ASP A 7 -12.05 3.72 -11.86
CA ASP A 7 -11.81 4.10 -13.26
C ASP A 7 -10.30 4.21 -13.50
N ILE A 8 -9.82 3.53 -14.55
CA ILE A 8 -8.42 3.59 -14.97
C ILE A 8 -8.35 4.39 -16.28
N PHE A 9 -7.36 5.27 -16.37
CA PHE A 9 -7.07 6.04 -17.58
C PHE A 9 -5.65 5.66 -18.02
N GLU A 10 -5.56 4.98 -19.16
CA GLU A 10 -4.30 4.49 -19.71
C GLU A 10 -3.78 5.47 -20.77
N PHE A 11 -2.57 5.96 -20.57
CA PHE A 11 -1.89 6.88 -21.48
C PHE A 11 -0.77 6.13 -22.20
N ARG A 12 -0.90 5.96 -23.51
CA ARG A 12 0.06 5.25 -24.37
C ARG A 12 0.89 6.24 -25.16
N GLY A 13 2.19 6.03 -25.21
CA GLY A 13 3.11 6.84 -26.00
C GLY A 13 4.25 6.02 -26.58
N TYR A 14 5.10 6.69 -27.34
CA TYR A 14 6.37 6.14 -27.82
C TYR A 14 7.47 7.14 -27.48
N ILE A 15 8.48 6.70 -26.73
CA ILE A 15 9.68 7.51 -26.47
C ILE A 15 10.74 7.12 -27.50
N GLU A 16 11.31 8.13 -28.14
CA GLU A 16 12.50 7.99 -28.98
C GLU A 16 13.57 8.93 -28.43
N ASP A 17 14.37 8.44 -27.48
CA ASP A 17 15.54 9.12 -26.96
C ASP A 17 16.80 8.26 -27.14
N ASP A 18 17.99 8.88 -27.07
CA ASP A 18 19.29 8.24 -27.29
C ASP A 18 19.59 7.03 -26.38
N LYS A 19 18.88 6.91 -25.26
CA LYS A 19 19.02 5.89 -24.20
C LYS A 19 17.80 4.97 -24.08
N HIS A 20 16.61 5.44 -24.44
CA HIS A 20 15.35 4.72 -24.29
C HIS A 20 14.49 4.89 -25.54
N THR A 21 14.30 3.79 -26.26
CA THR A 21 13.41 3.75 -27.41
C THR A 21 12.36 2.65 -27.20
N GLY A 22 11.08 3.01 -27.18
CA GLY A 22 10.03 2.02 -26.98
C GLY A 22 8.64 2.58 -26.71
N ASN A 23 7.66 1.67 -26.72
CA ASN A 23 6.31 1.97 -26.27
C ASN A 23 6.31 2.17 -24.76
N VAL A 24 5.62 3.20 -24.30
CA VAL A 24 5.46 3.51 -22.88
C VAL A 24 3.99 3.62 -22.53
N VAL A 25 3.68 3.22 -21.29
CA VAL A 25 2.34 3.27 -20.75
C VAL A 25 2.40 3.86 -19.35
N ALA A 26 1.57 4.86 -19.08
CA ALA A 26 1.30 5.37 -17.76
C ALA A 26 -0.19 5.22 -17.45
N HIS A 27 -0.52 4.91 -16.20
CA HIS A 27 -1.91 4.84 -15.78
C HIS A 27 -2.19 5.94 -14.77
N LEU A 28 -3.39 6.50 -14.86
CA LEU A 28 -3.98 7.31 -13.82
C LEU A 28 -5.20 6.58 -13.31
N MET A 29 -5.38 6.57 -12.00
CA MET A 29 -6.47 5.85 -11.35
C MET A 29 -7.34 6.84 -10.60
N ALA A 30 -8.65 6.75 -10.80
CA ALA A 30 -9.64 7.39 -9.96
C ALA A 30 -10.33 6.33 -9.11
N LEU A 31 -10.48 6.63 -7.83
CA LEU A 31 -11.29 5.84 -6.89
C LEU A 31 -12.46 6.71 -6.45
N ASP A 32 -13.68 6.24 -6.72
CA ASP A 32 -14.92 6.97 -6.44
C ASP A 32 -14.90 8.40 -7.00
N GLY A 33 -14.30 8.56 -8.18
CA GLY A 33 -14.17 9.87 -8.81
C GLY A 33 -13.03 10.75 -8.28
N PHE A 34 -12.17 10.24 -7.39
CA PHE A 34 -11.04 11.00 -6.84
C PHE A 34 -9.70 10.52 -7.40
N PHE A 35 -8.92 11.45 -7.91
CA PHE A 35 -7.52 11.22 -8.27
C PHE A 35 -6.60 11.54 -7.09
N GLU A 36 -5.51 10.80 -7.00
CA GLU A 36 -4.42 11.16 -6.09
C GLU A 36 -3.49 12.19 -6.73
N PHE A 37 -3.04 13.15 -5.91
CA PHE A 37 -2.09 14.17 -6.32
C PHE A 37 -0.83 14.13 -5.45
N LYS A 38 0.32 14.39 -6.06
CA LYS A 38 1.60 14.63 -5.38
C LYS A 38 2.15 15.95 -5.91
N ASP A 39 2.45 16.88 -5.00
CA ASP A 39 2.98 18.22 -5.34
C ASP A 39 2.10 18.97 -6.37
N GLY A 40 0.77 18.85 -6.22
CA GLY A 40 -0.21 19.48 -7.12
C GLY A 40 -0.35 18.83 -8.49
N ARG A 41 0.30 17.69 -8.74
CA ARG A 41 0.21 16.95 -10.01
C ARG A 41 -0.46 15.59 -9.81
N PRO A 42 -1.26 15.11 -10.79
CA PRO A 42 -1.85 13.78 -10.71
C PRO A 42 -0.76 12.71 -10.62
N LYS A 43 -0.94 11.74 -9.73
CA LYS A 43 0.01 10.66 -9.49
C LYS A 43 -0.21 9.55 -10.52
N PHE A 44 0.64 9.52 -11.54
CA PHE A 44 0.69 8.40 -12.48
C PHE A 44 1.34 7.18 -11.82
N ARG A 45 0.82 5.99 -12.13
CA ARG A 45 1.27 4.71 -11.58
C ARG A 45 1.42 3.68 -12.70
N HIS A 46 2.31 2.71 -12.51
CA HIS A 46 2.25 1.48 -13.28
C HIS A 46 1.18 0.59 -12.65
N LEU A 47 0.24 0.08 -13.45
CA LEU A 47 -0.82 -0.80 -12.97
C LEU A 47 -0.68 -2.17 -13.62
N PRO A 48 -0.95 -3.26 -12.87
CA PRO A 48 -0.99 -4.60 -13.41
C PRO A 48 -1.90 -4.74 -14.63
N GLY A 49 -1.48 -5.50 -15.65
CA GLY A 49 -2.34 -5.83 -16.78
C GLY A 49 -3.61 -6.61 -16.40
N SER A 50 -3.63 -7.30 -15.26
CA SER A 50 -4.86 -7.92 -14.72
C SER A 50 -5.88 -6.88 -14.24
N TRP A 51 -5.42 -5.75 -13.71
CA TRP A 51 -6.29 -4.66 -13.26
C TRP A 51 -6.84 -3.87 -14.44
N VAL A 52 -5.98 -3.47 -15.38
CA VAL A 52 -6.40 -2.77 -16.60
C VAL A 52 -7.49 -3.55 -17.35
N ARG A 53 -7.42 -4.89 -17.33
CA ARG A 53 -8.45 -5.78 -17.92
C ARG A 53 -9.73 -5.89 -17.09
N SER A 54 -9.65 -5.69 -15.78
CA SER A 54 -10.78 -5.88 -14.85
C SER A 54 -11.59 -4.62 -14.62
N TYR A 55 -11.03 -3.43 -14.90
CA TYR A 55 -11.67 -2.15 -14.65
C TYR A 55 -11.89 -1.35 -15.94
N ARG A 56 -12.81 -0.39 -15.87
CA ARG A 56 -13.12 0.48 -16.99
C ARG A 56 -11.86 1.29 -17.32
N THR A 57 -11.36 1.10 -18.53
CA THR A 57 -10.15 1.76 -18.99
C THR A 57 -10.46 2.67 -20.17
N ALA A 58 -10.26 3.98 -20.00
CA ALA A 58 -10.20 4.91 -21.12
C ALA A 58 -8.74 5.01 -21.59
N ILE A 59 -8.52 4.87 -22.89
CA ILE A 59 -7.17 4.86 -23.48
C ILE A 59 -6.94 6.18 -24.22
N TYR A 60 -5.84 6.87 -23.90
CA TYR A 60 -5.40 8.08 -24.57
C TYR A 60 -4.04 7.87 -25.21
N ASN A 61 -3.90 8.29 -26.47
CA ASN A 61 -2.63 8.25 -27.18
C ASN A 61 -1.94 9.60 -27.06
N ILE A 62 -0.76 9.61 -26.44
CA ILE A 62 0.13 10.78 -26.31
C ILE A 62 0.96 10.99 -27.59
N GLY A 63 1.14 9.93 -28.36
CA GLY A 63 1.94 9.95 -29.58
C GLY A 63 3.43 9.78 -29.29
N LYS A 64 4.25 10.29 -30.21
CA LYS A 64 5.71 10.20 -30.15
C LYS A 64 6.27 11.36 -29.34
N THR A 65 7.22 11.07 -28.46
CA THR A 65 7.84 12.05 -27.56
C THR A 65 9.34 11.81 -27.47
N GLU A 66 10.11 12.87 -27.26
CA GLU A 66 11.59 12.83 -27.25
C GLU A 66 12.16 12.46 -25.86
N SER A 67 11.32 12.40 -24.83
CA SER A 67 11.73 12.08 -23.46
C SER A 67 10.55 11.69 -22.57
N TRP A 68 10.85 11.07 -21.43
CA TRP A 68 9.87 10.82 -20.37
C TRP A 68 9.18 12.09 -19.87
N LYS A 69 9.93 13.20 -19.75
CA LYS A 69 9.35 14.47 -19.33
C LYS A 69 8.28 14.95 -20.32
N THR A 70 8.58 14.93 -21.62
CA THR A 70 7.61 15.31 -22.66
C THR A 70 6.41 14.37 -22.72
N PHE A 71 6.61 13.07 -22.44
CA PHE A 71 5.52 12.11 -22.31
C PHE A 71 4.57 12.47 -21.15
N PHE A 72 5.10 12.68 -19.94
CA PHE A 72 4.28 13.04 -18.78
C PHE A 72 3.63 14.43 -18.91
N ASP A 73 4.32 15.39 -19.51
CA ASP A 73 3.74 16.70 -19.84
C ASP A 73 2.55 16.52 -20.81
N GLY A 74 2.66 15.59 -21.78
CA GLY A 74 1.57 15.20 -22.68
C GLY A 74 0.41 14.48 -21.99
N CYS A 75 0.70 13.60 -21.03
CA CYS A 75 -0.31 12.98 -20.16
C CYS A 75 -1.08 14.02 -19.37
N LEU A 76 -0.38 14.98 -18.75
CA LEU A 76 -0.99 16.06 -17.97
C LEU A 76 -1.84 16.99 -18.85
N ALA A 77 -1.35 17.36 -20.03
CA ALA A 77 -2.10 18.18 -20.98
C ALA A 77 -3.38 17.45 -21.45
N THR A 78 -3.30 16.13 -21.67
CA THR A 78 -4.47 15.31 -22.01
C THR A 78 -5.45 15.23 -20.84
N PHE A 79 -4.95 15.01 -19.61
CA PHE A 79 -5.77 15.00 -18.40
C PHE A 79 -6.58 16.30 -18.24
N GLN A 80 -5.94 17.44 -18.46
CA GLN A 80 -6.58 18.76 -18.41
C GLN A 80 -7.56 18.99 -19.56
N ARG A 81 -7.14 18.70 -20.81
CA ARG A 81 -7.97 18.89 -22.01
C ARG A 81 -9.26 18.09 -21.96
N GLU A 82 -9.18 16.85 -21.50
CA GLU A 82 -10.32 15.94 -21.44
C GLU A 82 -11.22 16.21 -20.22
N GLY A 83 -10.87 17.20 -19.37
CA GLY A 83 -11.60 17.52 -18.15
C GLY A 83 -11.74 16.32 -17.24
N LEU A 84 -10.70 15.48 -17.13
CA LEU A 84 -10.81 14.22 -16.38
C LEU A 84 -11.09 14.46 -14.91
N GLN A 85 -10.55 15.55 -14.35
CA GLN A 85 -10.87 16.00 -13.00
C GLN A 85 -12.39 16.20 -12.82
N ASP A 86 -13.06 16.86 -13.76
CA ASP A 86 -14.49 17.16 -13.67
C ASP A 86 -15.36 15.93 -13.96
N LYS A 87 -14.94 15.07 -14.89
CA LYS A 87 -15.64 13.82 -15.22
C LYS A 87 -15.72 12.86 -14.05
N ALA A 88 -14.70 12.87 -13.20
CA ALA A 88 -14.64 12.01 -12.03
C ALA A 88 -15.65 12.45 -10.95
N PHE A 89 -15.93 13.75 -10.82
CA PHE A 89 -16.96 14.28 -9.91
C PHE A 89 -18.41 14.11 -10.39
N SER A 90 -18.64 13.89 -11.69
CA SER A 90 -19.99 13.80 -12.26
C SER A 90 -20.60 12.38 -12.19
N ALA A 91 -19.93 11.45 -11.51
CA ALA A 91 -20.34 10.05 -11.43
C ALA A 91 -21.51 9.76 -10.45
N ASP A 92 -22.35 10.76 -10.14
CA ASP A 92 -23.72 10.53 -9.60
C ASP A 92 -24.67 9.93 -10.66
N SER A 93 -24.09 9.33 -11.70
CA SER A 93 -24.79 8.67 -12.78
C SER A 93 -25.18 7.27 -12.32
N THR A 94 -26.28 7.19 -11.58
CA THR A 94 -27.19 6.05 -11.71
C THR A 94 -27.31 5.74 -13.21
N PRO A 95 -27.20 4.47 -13.68
CA PRO A 95 -27.25 4.18 -15.11
C PRO A 95 -28.58 4.69 -15.71
N GLN A 96 -28.53 5.89 -16.30
CA GLN A 96 -29.68 6.55 -16.89
C GLN A 96 -29.96 5.90 -18.24
N ASN A 97 -30.85 4.91 -18.21
CA ASN A 97 -31.64 4.57 -19.38
C ASN A 97 -32.54 5.78 -19.70
N GLY A 98 -32.13 6.54 -20.72
CA GLY A 98 -32.96 7.36 -21.60
C GLY A 98 -34.03 8.27 -20.98
N SER A 99 -33.75 9.57 -20.95
CA SER A 99 -34.72 10.59 -21.37
C SER A 99 -34.04 11.97 -21.37
N GLU A 100 -34.12 12.66 -22.51
CA GLU A 100 -33.79 14.08 -22.64
C GLU A 100 -34.61 14.91 -21.65
N SER A 101 -33.96 15.78 -20.87
CA SER A 101 -34.59 17.06 -20.50
C SER A 101 -33.56 18.08 -20.02
N THR A 102 -33.86 19.32 -20.38
CA THR A 102 -33.08 20.54 -20.24
C THR A 102 -33.22 21.20 -18.86
N SER A 103 -32.22 22.04 -18.54
CA SER A 103 -32.30 23.31 -17.79
C SER A 103 -31.79 23.33 -16.35
N SER A 104 -30.68 24.08 -16.20
CA SER A 104 -30.44 25.17 -15.24
C SER A 104 -31.00 25.04 -13.83
N ASP A 105 -30.12 24.92 -12.83
CA ASP A 105 -30.07 25.86 -11.70
C ASP A 105 -28.77 25.70 -10.88
N ARG A 106 -28.12 26.85 -10.62
CA ARG A 106 -26.87 26.96 -9.86
C ARG A 106 -27.19 27.64 -8.54
N VAL A 107 -27.25 26.88 -7.45
CA VAL A 107 -27.47 27.40 -6.09
C VAL A 107 -26.13 27.54 -5.36
N GLN A 108 -25.89 28.73 -4.82
CA GLN A 108 -24.80 29.08 -3.91
C GLN A 108 -25.05 28.49 -2.52
N ALA A 109 -23.99 28.04 -1.84
CA ALA A 109 -24.03 27.74 -0.41
C ALA A 109 -23.00 28.57 0.35
N HIS A 110 -23.51 29.34 1.31
CA HIS A 110 -22.81 30.13 2.31
C HIS A 110 -22.39 29.25 3.51
N THR A 111 -21.21 29.55 4.06
CA THR A 111 -20.82 29.67 5.48
C THR A 111 -21.64 28.92 6.56
N LEU A 112 -20.94 28.18 7.45
CA LEU A 112 -20.98 28.37 8.92
C LEU A 112 -19.97 27.48 9.68
N LEU A 113 -19.11 28.14 10.45
CA LEU A 113 -18.36 27.63 11.60
C LEU A 113 -19.33 27.39 12.76
N GLN A 114 -19.14 26.32 13.55
CA GLN A 114 -19.54 26.27 14.96
C GLN A 114 -18.79 25.19 15.77
N SER A 115 -17.94 25.71 16.67
CA SER A 115 -17.62 25.28 18.05
C SER A 115 -17.91 23.85 18.54
N VAL A 116 -16.88 23.20 19.05
CA VAL A 116 -16.93 22.00 19.91
C VAL A 116 -16.95 22.41 21.40
N PRO A 117 -17.77 21.78 22.27
CA PRO A 117 -17.77 22.04 23.71
C PRO A 117 -16.72 21.20 24.45
N THR A 118 -16.10 21.83 25.44
CA THR A 118 -15.29 21.22 26.50
C THR A 118 -16.20 20.53 27.54
N HIS A 119 -15.82 19.33 27.98
CA HIS A 119 -16.37 18.67 29.18
C HIS A 119 -15.25 17.90 29.92
N PRO A 120 -15.43 17.52 31.20
CA PRO A 120 -14.47 17.81 32.27
C PRO A 120 -13.96 16.53 32.98
N ASP A 121 -12.94 16.75 33.81
CA ASP A 121 -12.65 16.11 35.09
C ASP A 121 -13.03 14.63 35.28
N HIS A 122 -12.00 13.77 35.26
CA HIS A 122 -12.03 12.45 35.89
C HIS A 122 -11.26 12.49 37.23
N PRO A 123 -11.77 11.84 38.29
CA PRO A 123 -11.19 11.90 39.62
C PRO A 123 -9.98 10.97 39.81
N LEU A 124 -9.12 11.43 40.72
CA LEU A 124 -7.97 10.77 41.33
C LEU A 124 -8.34 9.40 41.92
N TYR A 125 -7.55 8.37 41.59
CA TYR A 125 -7.51 7.12 42.36
C TYR A 125 -6.40 7.21 43.39
N GLU A 126 -6.77 6.95 44.64
CA GLU A 126 -5.91 6.94 45.83
C GLU A 126 -5.04 5.68 45.88
N ASP A 127 -3.82 5.88 46.39
CA ASP A 127 -2.85 4.88 46.84
C ASP A 127 -3.46 3.87 47.82
N GLY A 128 -3.09 2.59 47.67
CA GLY A 128 -3.43 1.57 48.65
C GLY A 128 -2.75 0.21 48.40
N ASP A 129 -1.68 -0.02 49.15
CA ASP A 129 -1.22 -1.31 49.69
C ASP A 129 -1.05 -2.51 48.74
N ALA A 130 0.19 -2.73 48.29
CA ALA A 130 0.67 -4.03 47.80
C ALA A 130 2.12 -4.30 48.22
N GLU A 131 2.42 -4.18 49.52
CA GLU A 131 3.64 -4.75 50.10
C GLU A 131 3.26 -5.83 51.12
N ARG A 132 3.29 -7.10 50.69
CA ARG A 132 3.70 -8.28 51.48
C ARG A 132 3.31 -9.56 50.75
N PHE A 133 4.19 -10.56 50.88
CA PHE A 133 4.17 -11.91 50.32
C PHE A 133 4.62 -11.98 48.86
N ILE A 134 5.93 -12.14 48.63
CA ILE A 134 6.57 -13.39 48.16
C ILE A 134 8.08 -13.25 48.46
N ASP A 135 8.62 -13.96 49.45
CA ASP A 135 10.08 -13.95 49.71
C ASP A 135 10.63 -15.33 50.09
N GLU A 136 9.96 -16.42 49.71
CA GLU A 136 10.35 -17.75 50.19
C GLU A 136 10.07 -18.91 49.22
N ILE A 137 10.34 -18.74 47.91
CA ILE A 137 10.59 -19.85 46.97
C ILE A 137 11.64 -19.40 45.94
N SER A 138 12.85 -19.09 46.39
CA SER A 138 13.98 -18.79 45.49
C SER A 138 15.09 -19.80 45.73
N ASP A 139 14.82 -21.08 45.44
CA ASP A 139 15.87 -22.07 45.26
C ASP A 139 15.45 -23.10 44.20
N VAL A 140 16.16 -23.06 43.07
CA VAL A 140 16.23 -24.07 42.00
C VAL A 140 15.00 -24.22 41.10
N ILE A 141 14.66 -23.16 40.35
CA ILE A 141 14.11 -23.34 39.01
C ILE A 141 15.30 -23.23 38.05
N VAL A 142 15.79 -24.37 37.56
CA VAL A 142 16.64 -24.40 36.37
C VAL A 142 15.73 -23.96 35.24
N GLU A 143 15.83 -22.69 34.82
CA GLU A 143 15.15 -22.21 33.63
C GLU A 143 15.53 -23.16 32.49
N PRO A 144 14.55 -23.87 31.89
CA PRO A 144 14.84 -24.70 30.73
C PRO A 144 15.49 -23.79 29.69
N PRO A 145 16.58 -24.22 29.03
CA PRO A 145 17.24 -23.40 28.03
C PRO A 145 16.17 -22.91 27.06
N GLU A 146 16.03 -21.59 26.94
CA GLU A 146 15.06 -21.01 26.02
C GLU A 146 15.28 -21.70 24.67
N PRO A 147 14.23 -22.28 24.06
CA PRO A 147 14.39 -22.96 22.78
C PRO A 147 15.01 -21.94 21.84
N GLU A 148 16.20 -22.25 21.31
CA GLU A 148 16.89 -21.39 20.35
C GLU A 148 15.87 -21.03 19.27
N SER A 149 15.40 -19.78 19.31
CA SER A 149 14.32 -19.36 18.45
C SER A 149 14.90 -19.34 17.04
N ASN A 150 14.56 -20.32 16.22
CA ASN A 150 14.91 -20.36 14.78
C ASN A 150 14.14 -19.28 13.99
N GLU A 151 13.93 -18.13 14.62
CA GLU A 151 13.20 -17.04 14.02
C GLU A 151 14.10 -16.29 13.05
N PRO A 152 13.61 -16.04 11.83
CA PRO A 152 14.35 -15.21 10.88
C PRO A 152 14.59 -13.84 11.54
N THR A 153 15.87 -13.54 11.77
CA THR A 153 16.28 -12.29 12.40
C THR A 153 16.33 -11.21 11.33
N VAL A 154 15.55 -10.14 11.51
CA VAL A 154 15.62 -8.96 10.64
C VAL A 154 17.05 -8.43 10.64
N THR A 155 17.67 -8.37 9.46
CA THR A 155 19.06 -7.90 9.34
C THR A 155 19.18 -6.44 9.80
N PRO A 156 20.37 -5.99 10.27
CA PRO A 156 20.55 -4.60 10.66
C PRO A 156 20.22 -3.59 9.55
N MET A 157 20.47 -3.97 8.29
CA MET A 157 20.14 -3.16 7.11
C MET A 157 18.62 -3.07 6.93
N ALA A 158 17.91 -4.20 6.98
CA ALA A 158 16.45 -4.23 6.91
C ALA A 158 15.80 -3.42 8.03
N ALA A 159 16.33 -3.53 9.26
CA ALA A 159 15.85 -2.75 10.40
C ALA A 159 16.05 -1.24 10.23
N ALA A 160 17.19 -0.81 9.67
CA ALA A 160 17.45 0.60 9.39
C ALA A 160 16.51 1.16 8.32
N LEU A 161 16.28 0.40 7.24
CA LEU A 161 15.33 0.79 6.19
C LEU A 161 13.90 0.85 6.73
N LEU A 162 13.48 -0.14 7.52
CA LEU A 162 12.16 -0.13 8.15
C LEU A 162 11.95 1.12 9.02
N ALA A 163 12.96 1.51 9.83
CA ALA A 163 12.89 2.72 10.64
C ALA A 163 12.75 3.99 9.79
N GLN A 164 13.43 4.06 8.65
CA GLN A 164 13.27 5.16 7.69
C GLN A 164 11.85 5.21 7.12
N LEU A 165 11.30 4.07 6.70
CA LEU A 165 9.95 3.98 6.13
C LEU A 165 8.86 4.32 7.15
N MET A 166 9.06 4.03 8.44
CA MET A 166 8.14 4.42 9.51
C MET A 166 8.08 5.94 9.73
N ALA A 167 9.13 6.67 9.36
CA ALA A 167 9.17 8.13 9.47
C ALA A 167 8.35 8.82 8.37
N GLU A 168 7.94 8.10 7.32
CA GLU A 168 7.13 8.66 6.24
C GLU A 168 5.74 9.13 6.74
N PRO A 169 5.11 10.09 6.05
CA PRO A 169 3.72 10.43 6.30
C PRO A 169 2.80 9.21 6.13
N ALA A 170 1.76 9.12 6.98
CA ALA A 170 0.78 8.07 6.87
C ALA A 170 0.03 8.15 5.53
N GLU A 171 0.10 7.07 4.76
CA GLU A 171 -0.61 6.86 3.50
C GLU A 171 -1.97 6.21 3.80
N ARG A 172 -2.92 6.32 2.86
CA ARG A 172 -4.22 5.67 3.04
C ARG A 172 -4.09 4.13 2.93
N PRO A 173 -4.76 3.35 3.79
CA PRO A 173 -4.63 1.88 3.77
C PRO A 173 -4.95 1.29 2.39
N LEU A 174 -5.94 1.88 1.72
CA LEU A 174 -6.32 1.44 0.39
C LEU A 174 -5.23 1.67 -0.65
N SER A 175 -4.56 2.83 -0.62
CA SER A 175 -3.43 3.15 -1.49
C SER A 175 -2.26 2.18 -1.30
N LEU A 176 -2.06 1.67 -0.08
CA LEU A 176 -1.10 0.60 0.24
C LEU A 176 -1.56 -0.78 -0.28
N GLN A 177 -2.85 -1.12 -0.17
CA GLN A 177 -3.40 -2.36 -0.76
C GLN A 177 -3.21 -2.39 -2.28
N PHE A 178 -3.39 -1.25 -2.94
CA PHE A 178 -3.10 -1.08 -4.36
C PHE A 178 -1.63 -1.34 -4.69
N GLU A 179 -0.73 -0.87 -3.84
CA GLU A 179 0.71 -1.04 -4.03
C GLU A 179 1.14 -2.50 -3.94
N VAL A 180 0.70 -3.22 -2.91
CA VAL A 180 0.94 -4.66 -2.74
C VAL A 180 0.38 -5.43 -3.94
N SER A 181 -0.83 -5.10 -4.38
CA SER A 181 -1.46 -5.74 -5.54
C SER A 181 -0.72 -5.46 -6.84
N GLY A 182 -0.16 -4.25 -6.97
CA GLY A 182 0.67 -3.80 -8.07
C GLY A 182 1.95 -4.62 -8.19
N TYR A 183 2.72 -4.65 -7.10
CA TYR A 183 3.98 -5.38 -7.01
C TYR A 183 3.78 -6.88 -7.23
N MET A 184 2.74 -7.50 -6.63
CA MET A 184 2.43 -8.91 -6.85
C MET A 184 2.11 -9.28 -8.29
N ALA A 185 1.65 -8.33 -9.12
CA ALA A 185 1.45 -8.62 -10.53
C ALA A 185 2.73 -8.48 -11.35
N LEU A 186 3.61 -7.56 -10.95
CA LEU A 186 4.95 -7.44 -11.50
C LEU A 186 5.74 -8.73 -11.25
N LEU A 187 5.75 -9.22 -10.00
CA LEU A 187 6.36 -10.51 -9.66
C LEU A 187 5.78 -11.69 -10.46
N ARG A 188 4.46 -11.71 -10.68
CA ARG A 188 3.82 -12.75 -11.50
C ARG A 188 4.21 -12.69 -12.97
N ASP A 189 4.51 -11.51 -13.49
CA ASP A 189 4.96 -11.35 -14.86
C ASP A 189 6.41 -11.81 -14.97
N GLU A 190 7.26 -11.30 -14.08
CA GLU A 190 8.68 -11.64 -14.02
C GLU A 190 8.90 -13.14 -13.78
N HIS A 191 8.08 -13.79 -12.94
CA HIS A 191 8.18 -15.24 -12.67
C HIS A 191 7.99 -16.11 -13.93
N LYS A 192 7.35 -15.59 -14.99
CA LYS A 192 7.23 -16.32 -16.26
C LYS A 192 8.60 -16.48 -16.94
N ASP A 193 9.44 -15.46 -16.80
CA ASP A 193 10.79 -15.41 -17.38
C ASP A 193 11.84 -15.90 -16.38
N SER A 194 11.57 -15.77 -15.09
CA SER A 194 12.44 -16.13 -13.97
C SER A 194 11.73 -17.05 -12.95
N PRO A 195 11.64 -18.38 -13.21
CA PRO A 195 10.96 -19.33 -12.32
C PRO A 195 11.62 -19.51 -10.94
N SER A 196 12.80 -18.92 -10.71
CA SER A 196 13.47 -18.87 -9.40
C SER A 196 12.73 -18.03 -8.37
N ILE A 197 11.89 -17.09 -8.81
CA ILE A 197 11.09 -16.24 -7.92
C ILE A 197 10.14 -17.10 -7.09
N GLU A 198 10.25 -17.00 -5.77
CA GLU A 198 9.48 -17.81 -4.82
C GLU A 198 8.07 -17.26 -4.61
N MET A 199 7.24 -17.38 -5.65
CA MET A 199 5.88 -16.84 -5.67
C MET A 199 5.01 -17.26 -4.49
N GLY A 200 5.28 -18.42 -3.88
CA GLY A 200 4.58 -18.89 -2.67
C GLY A 200 4.80 -17.98 -1.47
N VAL A 201 6.06 -17.61 -1.19
CA VAL A 201 6.44 -16.74 -0.06
C VAL A 201 5.89 -15.33 -0.30
N ALA A 202 6.15 -14.75 -1.47
CA ALA A 202 5.64 -13.43 -1.83
C ALA A 202 4.10 -13.34 -1.74
N THR A 203 3.39 -14.38 -2.19
CA THR A 203 1.91 -14.43 -2.09
C THR A 203 1.45 -14.48 -0.63
N ALA A 204 2.13 -15.24 0.23
CA ALA A 204 1.79 -15.32 1.65
C ALA A 204 1.98 -13.98 2.35
N ILE A 205 3.12 -13.30 2.12
CA ILE A 205 3.42 -11.96 2.64
C ILE A 205 2.35 -10.97 2.17
N ALA A 206 2.09 -10.91 0.87
CA ALA A 206 1.11 -9.99 0.29
C ALA A 206 -0.30 -10.18 0.88
N ASN A 207 -0.74 -11.44 1.04
CA ASN A 207 -2.04 -11.75 1.64
C ASN A 207 -2.09 -11.34 3.12
N GLY A 208 -1.01 -11.56 3.87
CA GLY A 208 -0.86 -11.13 5.26
C GLY A 208 -0.96 -9.61 5.39
N LEU A 209 -0.19 -8.87 4.58
CA LEU A 209 -0.22 -7.41 4.54
C LEU A 209 -1.62 -6.87 4.19
N ILE A 210 -2.29 -7.43 3.19
CA ILE A 210 -3.66 -7.03 2.82
C ILE A 210 -4.65 -7.30 3.94
N THR A 211 -4.47 -8.40 4.69
CA THR A 211 -5.34 -8.75 5.83
C THR A 211 -5.17 -7.72 6.95
N LEU A 212 -3.93 -7.41 7.33
CA LEU A 212 -3.63 -6.39 8.35
C LEU A 212 -4.11 -4.98 7.92
N LEU A 213 -3.98 -4.63 6.63
CA LEU A 213 -4.49 -3.36 6.11
C LEU A 213 -6.01 -3.24 6.14
N LYS A 214 -6.74 -4.34 6.06
CA LYS A 214 -8.21 -4.34 6.22
C LYS A 214 -8.61 -4.22 7.68
N GLU A 215 -7.90 -4.93 8.56
CA GLU A 215 -8.18 -4.90 10.00
C GLU A 215 -7.91 -3.53 10.61
N SER A 216 -6.84 -2.84 10.17
CA SER A 216 -6.56 -1.46 10.60
C SER A 216 -7.65 -0.46 10.18
N GLN A 217 -8.48 -0.79 9.19
CA GLN A 217 -9.63 0.04 8.80
C GLN A 217 -10.88 -0.23 9.65
N LEU A 218 -10.97 -1.41 10.27
CA LEU A 218 -12.15 -1.88 10.99
C LEU A 218 -12.01 -1.75 12.51
N SER A 219 -10.79 -1.87 13.02
CA SER A 219 -10.50 -1.84 14.45
C SER A 219 -10.17 -0.44 14.94
N SER A 220 -10.82 0.00 16.02
CA SER A 220 -10.43 1.20 16.77
C SER A 220 -9.14 1.02 17.56
N ASP A 221 -8.72 -0.23 17.77
CA ASP A 221 -7.57 -0.58 18.61
C ASP A 221 -6.24 -0.44 17.84
N PHE A 222 -6.31 -0.17 16.53
CA PHE A 222 -5.14 0.06 15.70
C PHE A 222 -4.60 1.47 15.96
N ASP A 223 -3.57 1.58 16.79
CA ASP A 223 -2.99 2.88 17.08
C ASP A 223 -2.15 3.43 15.90
N SER A 224 -1.77 4.69 16.00
CA SER A 224 -1.02 5.37 14.93
C SER A 224 0.41 4.83 14.73
N GLU A 225 1.01 4.24 15.76
CA GLU A 225 2.36 3.68 15.70
C GLU A 225 2.35 2.31 15.02
N ASP A 226 1.38 1.48 15.36
CA ASP A 226 1.11 0.20 14.72
C ASP A 226 0.79 0.38 13.23
N TYR A 227 0.02 1.41 12.88
CA TYR A 227 -0.23 1.76 11.48
C TYR A 227 1.05 2.13 10.73
N ARG A 228 1.96 2.87 11.37
CA ARG A 228 3.26 3.19 10.76
C ARG A 228 4.13 1.95 10.56
N HIS A 229 4.11 0.99 11.47
CA HIS A 229 4.80 -0.29 11.30
C HIS A 229 4.22 -1.09 10.13
N LEU A 230 2.91 -1.18 10.03
CA LEU A 230 2.23 -1.86 8.92
C LEU A 230 2.55 -1.19 7.58
N GLN A 231 2.44 0.14 7.50
CA GLN A 231 2.82 0.88 6.30
C GLN A 231 4.28 0.63 5.92
N ALA A 232 5.19 0.68 6.89
CA ALA A 232 6.60 0.46 6.64
C ALA A 232 6.88 -0.96 6.14
N ALA A 233 6.17 -1.98 6.66
CA ALA A 233 6.24 -3.36 6.16
C ALA A 233 5.75 -3.47 4.71
N VAL A 234 4.63 -2.80 4.38
CA VAL A 234 4.13 -2.75 2.99
C VAL A 234 5.18 -2.14 2.08
N ARG A 235 5.71 -0.97 2.45
CA ARG A 235 6.71 -0.25 1.65
C ARG A 235 8.00 -1.02 1.52
N TYR A 236 8.43 -1.73 2.56
CA TYR A 236 9.59 -2.59 2.50
C TYR A 236 9.39 -3.63 1.39
N PHE A 237 8.28 -4.36 1.45
CA PHE A 237 7.92 -5.39 0.48
C PHE A 237 7.74 -4.88 -0.96
N THR A 238 7.35 -3.62 -1.16
CA THR A 238 7.02 -3.09 -2.50
C THR A 238 8.06 -2.13 -3.09
N VAL A 239 8.96 -1.57 -2.27
CA VAL A 239 9.88 -0.49 -2.65
C VAL A 239 11.35 -0.88 -2.43
N SER A 240 11.68 -2.02 -1.84
CA SER A 240 13.08 -2.49 -1.78
C SER A 240 13.57 -2.84 -3.19
N GLU A 241 13.90 -1.82 -3.97
CA GLU A 241 14.53 -1.88 -5.29
C GLU A 241 15.99 -2.33 -5.19
N ASP A 242 16.32 -3.28 -4.32
CA ASP A 242 17.45 -4.15 -4.61
C ASP A 242 16.96 -5.18 -5.63
N ALA A 243 16.59 -4.68 -6.82
CA ALA A 243 15.91 -5.39 -7.90
C ALA A 243 16.75 -6.53 -8.50
N ASN A 244 17.89 -6.87 -7.92
CA ASN A 244 18.61 -8.09 -8.23
C ASN A 244 18.39 -9.18 -7.16
N SER A 245 18.07 -8.83 -5.91
CA SER A 245 17.91 -9.76 -4.79
C SER A 245 16.57 -10.50 -4.84
N ASP A 246 15.46 -9.80 -5.13
CA ASP A 246 14.10 -10.40 -5.13
C ASP A 246 13.90 -11.48 -6.20
N TYR A 247 14.76 -11.49 -7.23
CA TYR A 247 14.69 -12.42 -8.35
C TYR A 247 15.59 -13.64 -8.17
N GLU A 248 16.41 -13.65 -7.12
CA GLU A 248 17.23 -14.78 -6.71
C GLU A 248 16.46 -15.70 -5.74
N ALA A 249 16.91 -16.96 -5.64
CA ALA A 249 16.32 -17.89 -4.67
C ALA A 249 16.61 -17.39 -3.24
N GLY A 250 15.58 -17.33 -2.38
CA GLY A 250 15.66 -16.72 -1.06
C GLY A 250 15.55 -15.19 -1.05
N GLY A 251 15.22 -14.55 -2.18
CA GLY A 251 15.09 -13.10 -2.29
C GLY A 251 14.11 -12.45 -1.32
N PHE A 252 13.12 -13.21 -0.81
CA PHE A 252 12.08 -12.73 0.11
C PHE A 252 12.32 -13.06 1.59
N ASP A 253 13.48 -13.59 1.97
CA ASP A 253 13.72 -13.97 3.37
C ASP A 253 13.71 -12.76 4.31
N ASP A 254 14.27 -11.62 3.87
CA ASP A 254 14.24 -10.37 4.61
C ASP A 254 12.82 -9.77 4.67
N ASP A 255 12.05 -9.84 3.59
CA ASP A 255 10.64 -9.43 3.57
C ASP A 255 9.80 -10.25 4.54
N ALA A 256 10.00 -11.57 4.56
CA ALA A 256 9.32 -12.47 5.48
C ALA A 256 9.70 -12.12 6.93
N ALA A 257 10.97 -11.83 7.22
CA ALA A 257 11.43 -11.43 8.55
C ALA A 257 10.77 -10.10 8.99
N VAL A 258 10.77 -9.09 8.13
CA VAL A 258 10.15 -7.78 8.39
C VAL A 258 8.64 -7.93 8.60
N PHE A 259 7.96 -8.63 7.70
CA PHE A 259 6.53 -8.89 7.81
C PHE A 259 6.20 -9.65 9.10
N ASN A 260 6.92 -10.72 9.42
CA ASN A 260 6.68 -11.52 10.63
C ASN A 260 6.87 -10.70 11.91
N LYS A 261 7.89 -9.84 11.96
CA LYS A 261 8.11 -8.93 13.09
C LYS A 261 6.92 -8.01 13.30
N VAL A 262 6.37 -7.46 12.22
CA VAL A 262 5.20 -6.58 12.27
C VAL A 262 3.93 -7.35 12.61
N ALA A 263 3.70 -8.52 12.03
CA ALA A 263 2.55 -9.37 12.35
C ALA A 263 2.51 -9.75 13.84
N ARG A 264 3.65 -10.13 14.43
CA ARG A 264 3.76 -10.43 15.87
C ARG A 264 3.51 -9.21 16.74
N ARG A 265 4.05 -8.05 16.36
CA ARG A 265 3.78 -6.80 17.08
C ARG A 265 2.27 -6.53 17.16
N LEU A 266 1.54 -6.84 16.09
CA LEU A 266 0.09 -6.67 15.99
C LEU A 266 -0.70 -7.85 16.57
N GLY A 267 -0.06 -8.80 17.25
CA GLY A 267 -0.72 -9.98 17.85
C GLY A 267 -1.29 -10.96 16.82
N ARG A 268 -0.69 -11.03 15.62
CA ARG A 268 -1.12 -11.85 14.48
C ARG A 268 -0.07 -12.89 14.10
N GLU A 269 0.41 -13.67 15.07
CA GLU A 269 1.40 -14.72 14.77
C GLU A 269 0.86 -15.79 13.82
N ASP A 270 -0.46 -15.93 13.73
CA ASP A 270 -1.16 -16.80 12.78
C ASP A 270 -0.93 -16.41 11.32
N LEU A 271 -0.55 -15.16 11.03
CA LEU A 271 -0.25 -14.69 9.69
C LEU A 271 1.21 -14.90 9.28
N THR A 272 2.09 -15.29 10.20
CA THR A 272 3.53 -15.36 9.92
C THR A 272 3.87 -16.34 8.79
N VAL A 273 4.87 -15.98 7.99
CA VAL A 273 5.33 -16.73 6.82
C VAL A 273 6.65 -17.41 7.16
N SER A 274 6.76 -18.71 6.88
CA SER A 274 8.03 -19.41 7.03
C SER A 274 8.99 -18.97 5.92
N PRO A 275 10.25 -18.60 6.23
CA PRO A 275 11.25 -18.30 5.22
C PRO A 275 11.51 -19.56 4.38
N SER A 276 12.02 -19.34 3.18
CA SER A 276 12.18 -20.45 2.25
C SER A 276 13.22 -21.42 2.79
N LYS A 277 12.89 -22.71 2.80
CA LYS A 277 13.89 -23.73 3.07
C LYS A 277 14.74 -23.84 1.82
N LEU A 278 15.77 -23.01 1.71
CA LEU A 278 16.80 -23.17 0.69
C LEU A 278 17.28 -24.62 0.75
N THR A 279 16.81 -25.45 -0.18
CA THR A 279 17.31 -26.80 -0.34
C THR A 279 18.72 -26.65 -0.89
N THR A 280 19.70 -26.63 0.00
CA THR A 280 21.11 -26.72 -0.35
C THR A 280 21.28 -28.02 -1.15
N LYS A 281 21.47 -27.88 -2.46
CA LYS A 281 21.78 -29.01 -3.36
C LYS A 281 23.27 -29.28 -3.38
#